data_AF-A0A2M8WJ12-F1
#
_entry.id   AF-A0A2M8WJ12-F1
#
_cell.length_a   1.000
_cell.length_b   1.000
_cell.length_c   1.000
_cell.angle_alpha   90.00
_cell.angle_beta   90.00
_cell.angle_gamma   90.00
#
_symmetry.space_group_name_H-M   'P 1'
#
loop_
_entity.id
_entity.type
_entity.pdbx_description
1 polymer ?
#
loop_
_entity_poly.entity_id
_entity_poly.type
_entity_poly.pdbx_seq_one_letter_code
_entity_poly.pdbx_strand_id
1 'polypeptide(L)'
;MGPSTTGPAAPHGVGPSPEGPLGDALLAGDRAAALSALRDGPVVVPHLTRDDGTPQVLVFPAATPLREARADATGTDAPADEEASLFDLCVFSSAATLEAFLGDDPGREFSLRRRDSLAPFLRRHGAALSQVVVDPGSPGAMAFTVADVLAALETAPAEDDPTGLFDATGAGISPEGREALASVDEPGGSRGVGLELNLPDHWALLDLEDAASRDDEIRAVVKRQTAHLGDRGASLRRDLRAHLTDAAERAAGAGGQVMAYLALPGENAAVALQVTLYWHDLGPVTTVSHLRRIQERLAATDPGDDLTRTETLSGPFVRHVRRRAGAAEVGGAGTTLLLVDYWAEAPGGQAVARLAFSTPHVEMRDRMLGLTDKVLFATEWILASPEVLADVTA
;
A
#
# COMPACT_ATOMS: atom_id res chain seq x y z
N MET A 1 18.84 48.25 42.80
CA MET A 1 19.50 47.66 41.63
C MET A 1 19.38 46.15 41.74
N GLY A 2 18.38 45.57 41.10
CA GLY A 2 18.28 44.14 40.82
C GLY A 2 17.98 44.02 39.32
N PRO A 3 18.68 43.16 38.56
CA PRO A 3 18.46 43.08 37.14
C PRO A 3 17.14 42.35 36.86
N SER A 4 16.19 43.09 36.30
CA SER A 4 15.00 42.52 35.66
C SER A 4 15.44 41.75 34.42
N THR A 5 15.34 40.42 34.47
CA THR A 5 15.43 39.55 33.30
C THR A 5 14.08 39.55 32.59
N THR A 6 13.92 40.46 31.64
CA THR A 6 12.84 40.42 30.65
C THR A 6 13.14 39.26 29.70
N GLY A 7 12.39 38.17 29.80
CA GLY A 7 12.42 37.08 28.82
C GLY A 7 11.91 37.57 27.47
N PRO A 8 12.48 37.09 26.33
CA PRO A 8 11.97 37.46 25.02
C PRO A 8 10.57 36.88 24.84
N ALA A 9 9.62 37.76 24.50
CA ALA A 9 8.29 37.37 24.04
C ALA A 9 8.44 36.51 22.78
N ALA A 10 7.89 35.30 22.82
CA ALA A 10 7.77 34.45 21.65
C ALA A 10 6.89 35.17 20.61
N PRO A 11 7.29 35.21 19.32
CA PRO A 11 6.40 35.70 18.29
C PRO A 11 5.19 34.74 18.20
N HIS A 12 3.99 35.26 18.43
CA HIS A 12 2.75 34.63 18.00
C HIS A 12 2.70 34.63 16.46
N GLY A 13 3.50 33.77 15.84
CA GLY A 13 3.32 33.39 14.45
C GLY A 13 2.09 32.50 14.39
N VAL A 14 1.09 32.91 13.62
CA VAL A 14 -0.01 32.02 13.22
C VAL A 14 0.66 30.86 12.49
N GLY A 15 0.65 29.67 13.11
CA GLY A 15 1.17 28.45 12.48
C GLY A 15 0.44 28.20 11.14
N PRO A 16 1.02 27.39 10.25
CA PRO A 16 0.37 27.07 8.98
C PRO A 16 -1.05 26.56 9.25
N SER A 17 -2.00 27.10 8.49
CA SER A 17 -3.40 26.68 8.61
C SER A 17 -3.55 25.29 7.99
N PRO A 18 -4.25 24.36 8.65
CA PRO A 18 -4.48 23.05 8.10
C PRO A 18 -5.36 23.17 6.85
N GLU A 19 -5.10 22.34 5.84
CA GLU A 19 -5.73 22.46 4.51
C GLU A 19 -6.68 21.30 4.21
N GLY A 20 -7.67 21.57 3.36
CA GLY A 20 -8.63 20.58 2.88
C GLY A 20 -9.67 20.13 3.93
N PRO A 21 -10.49 19.12 3.60
CA PRO A 21 -11.61 18.69 4.45
C PRO A 21 -11.21 18.28 5.86
N LEU A 22 -10.01 17.71 6.02
CA LEU A 22 -9.48 17.35 7.33
C LEU A 22 -9.11 18.61 8.12
N GLY A 23 -8.41 19.56 7.51
CA GLY A 23 -8.05 20.81 8.17
C GLY A 23 -9.26 21.66 8.57
N ASP A 24 -10.27 21.74 7.71
CA ASP A 24 -11.53 22.44 8.01
C ASP A 24 -12.23 21.81 9.24
N ALA A 25 -12.27 20.48 9.32
CA ALA A 25 -12.85 19.77 10.45
C ALA A 25 -12.08 19.99 11.75
N LEU A 26 -10.74 20.04 11.68
CA LEU A 26 -9.87 20.32 12.82
C LEU A 26 -10.07 21.74 13.36
N LEU A 27 -10.12 22.74 12.48
CA LEU A 27 -10.41 24.14 12.85
C LEU A 27 -11.81 24.32 13.43
N ALA A 28 -12.79 23.56 12.92
CA ALA A 28 -14.16 23.57 13.42
C ALA A 28 -14.33 22.83 14.76
N GLY A 29 -13.33 22.05 15.20
CA GLY A 29 -13.46 21.19 16.38
C GLY A 29 -14.41 19.99 16.18
N ASP A 30 -14.74 19.65 14.93
CA ASP A 30 -15.70 18.59 14.61
C ASP A 30 -15.00 17.23 14.47
N ARG A 31 -15.02 16.44 15.56
CA ARG A 31 -14.42 15.10 15.59
C ARG A 31 -15.05 14.13 14.57
N ALA A 32 -16.34 14.25 14.30
CA ALA A 32 -17.02 13.33 13.38
C ALA A 32 -16.64 13.64 11.94
N ALA A 33 -16.60 14.94 11.58
CA ALA A 33 -16.10 15.38 10.29
C ALA A 33 -14.62 15.02 10.11
N ALA A 34 -13.79 15.13 11.15
CA ALA A 34 -12.38 14.75 11.10
C ALA A 34 -12.21 13.25 10.83
N LEU A 35 -12.96 12.38 11.53
CA LEU A 35 -12.97 10.93 11.27
C LEU A 35 -13.46 10.59 9.85
N SER A 36 -14.48 11.31 9.34
CA SER A 36 -14.92 11.16 7.95
C SER A 36 -13.83 11.59 6.97
N ALA A 37 -13.13 12.69 7.24
CA ALA A 37 -12.04 13.17 6.40
C ALA A 37 -10.83 12.22 6.41
N LEU A 38 -10.51 11.59 7.55
CA LEU A 38 -9.51 10.52 7.63
C LEU A 38 -9.88 9.29 6.79
N ARG A 39 -11.19 8.98 6.69
CA ARG A 39 -11.70 7.87 5.89
C ARG A 39 -11.66 8.18 4.39
N ASP A 40 -12.06 9.38 4.02
CA ASP A 40 -12.37 9.73 2.63
C ASP A 40 -11.19 10.44 1.92
N GLY A 41 -10.23 10.96 2.68
CA GLY A 41 -9.10 11.76 2.17
C GLY A 41 -7.73 11.17 2.53
N PRO A 42 -6.66 11.63 1.84
CA PRO A 42 -5.30 11.29 2.22
C PRO A 42 -4.85 12.06 3.47
N VAL A 43 -3.91 11.47 4.21
CA VAL A 43 -3.20 12.10 5.32
C VAL A 43 -1.70 11.98 5.12
N VAL A 44 -0.96 12.98 5.56
CA VAL A 44 0.50 12.98 5.59
C VAL A 44 0.98 12.21 6.82
N VAL A 45 1.88 11.25 6.63
CA VAL A 45 2.48 10.43 7.69
C VAL A 45 4.00 10.54 7.60
N PRO A 46 4.69 11.02 8.65
CA PRO A 46 6.13 11.18 8.64
C PRO A 46 6.85 9.83 8.67
N HIS A 47 7.97 9.74 7.98
CA HIS A 47 8.81 8.55 7.90
C HIS A 47 10.26 8.86 8.29
N LEU A 48 10.98 7.82 8.68
CA LEU A 48 12.44 7.81 8.78
C LEU A 48 13.00 6.82 7.77
N THR A 49 14.09 7.20 7.13
CA THR A 49 14.90 6.29 6.33
C THR A 49 15.78 5.49 7.26
N ARG A 50 15.61 4.16 7.27
CA ARG A 50 16.50 3.25 8.00
C ARG A 50 17.88 3.21 7.37
N ASP A 51 18.85 2.66 8.10
CA ASP A 51 20.21 2.42 7.61
C ASP A 51 20.25 1.55 6.32
N ASP A 52 19.20 0.77 6.06
CA ASP A 52 19.04 -0.06 4.85
C ASP A 52 18.27 0.65 3.71
N GLY A 53 17.97 1.94 3.86
CA GLY A 53 17.24 2.74 2.88
C GLY A 53 15.73 2.53 2.87
N THR A 54 15.19 1.66 3.72
CA THR A 54 13.75 1.41 3.74
C THR A 54 13.03 2.49 4.57
N PRO A 55 11.93 3.06 4.05
CA PRO A 55 11.16 4.04 4.80
C PRO A 55 10.35 3.34 5.90
N GLN A 56 10.48 3.83 7.13
CA GLN A 56 9.73 3.37 8.28
C GLN A 56 8.83 4.49 8.80
N VAL A 57 7.56 4.19 9.08
CA VAL A 57 6.64 5.15 9.72
C VAL A 57 7.21 5.62 11.06
N LEU A 58 7.37 6.94 11.19
CA LEU A 58 7.81 7.58 12.40
C LEU A 58 6.66 7.66 13.40
N VAL A 59 6.91 7.16 14.60
CA VAL A 59 6.01 7.25 15.76
C VAL A 59 6.69 8.05 16.85
N PHE A 60 5.91 8.79 17.63
CA PHE A 60 6.43 9.72 18.63
C PHE A 60 6.21 9.14 20.02
N PRO A 61 7.10 9.36 21.00
CA PRO A 61 6.81 8.98 22.38
C PRO A 61 5.48 9.58 22.83
N ALA A 62 4.62 8.76 23.45
CA ALA A 62 3.30 9.19 23.89
C ALA A 62 3.42 10.45 24.77
N ALA A 63 2.76 11.53 24.38
CA ALA A 63 2.91 12.80 25.06
C ALA A 63 2.29 12.74 26.48
N THR A 64 3.12 12.90 27.52
CA THR A 64 2.72 12.99 28.94
C THR A 64 1.52 13.93 29.24
N PRO A 65 1.33 15.10 28.56
CA PRO A 65 0.28 16.06 28.93
C PRO A 65 -1.17 15.59 28.66
N LEU A 66 -1.40 14.74 27.65
CA LEU A 66 -2.73 14.19 27.35
C LEU A 66 -3.13 13.06 28.31
N ARG A 67 -2.14 12.45 28.97
CA ARG A 67 -2.33 11.45 30.03
C ARG A 67 -2.91 12.08 31.30
N GLU A 68 -2.48 13.29 31.63
CA GLU A 68 -2.97 14.09 32.76
C GLU A 68 -4.40 14.61 32.50
N ALA A 69 -4.68 15.10 31.28
CA ALA A 69 -6.04 15.53 30.90
C ALA A 69 -7.08 14.38 30.93
N ARG A 70 -6.65 13.14 30.70
CA ARG A 70 -7.51 11.95 30.78
C ARG A 70 -7.74 11.48 32.22
N ALA A 71 -6.74 11.56 33.09
CA ALA A 71 -6.88 11.26 34.51
C ALA A 71 -7.92 12.17 35.19
N ASP A 72 -7.94 13.45 34.82
CA ASP A 72 -8.92 14.42 35.31
C ASP A 72 -10.35 14.19 34.77
N ALA A 73 -10.49 13.60 33.58
CA ALA A 73 -11.79 13.38 32.93
C ALA A 73 -12.47 12.06 33.33
N THR A 74 -11.70 11.00 33.64
CA THR A 74 -12.28 9.68 33.95
C THR A 74 -12.32 9.32 35.44
N GLY A 75 -11.57 10.01 36.31
CA GLY A 75 -11.67 9.86 37.77
C GLY A 75 -11.40 8.45 38.33
N THR A 76 -10.85 7.55 37.51
CA THR A 76 -10.53 6.17 37.89
C THR A 76 -9.02 5.98 37.86
N ASP A 77 -8.45 5.72 39.04
CA ASP A 77 -7.11 5.16 39.18
C ASP A 77 -7.06 3.82 38.44
N ALA A 78 -6.49 3.82 37.25
CA ALA A 78 -6.22 2.59 36.50
C ALA A 78 -5.03 1.84 37.15
N PRO A 79 -5.12 0.51 37.30
CA PRO A 79 -4.05 -0.28 37.91
C PRO A 79 -2.78 -0.28 37.05
N ALA A 80 -1.63 -0.27 37.71
CA ALA A 80 -0.30 -0.06 37.13
C ALA A 80 0.27 -1.22 36.27
N ASP A 81 -0.57 -2.14 35.79
CA ASP A 81 -0.14 -3.40 35.15
C ASP A 81 -0.62 -3.58 33.69
N GLU A 82 -1.00 -2.51 32.99
CA GLU A 82 -1.03 -2.52 31.52
C GLU A 82 0.32 -2.02 31.01
N GLU A 83 1.04 -2.87 30.26
CA GLU A 83 2.20 -2.50 29.44
C GLU A 83 1.78 -1.34 28.53
N ALA A 84 1.97 -0.12 29.02
CA ALA A 84 1.37 1.06 28.42
C ALA A 84 1.93 1.26 27.02
N SER A 85 1.05 1.30 26.02
CA SER A 85 1.40 1.68 24.66
C SER A 85 2.26 2.94 24.67
N LEU A 86 3.48 2.83 24.13
CA LEU A 86 4.56 3.79 24.37
C LEU A 86 4.58 4.94 23.36
N PHE A 87 3.81 4.82 22.27
CA PHE A 87 3.97 5.70 21.10
C PHE A 87 2.65 6.23 20.56
N ASP A 88 2.66 7.49 20.12
CA ASP A 88 1.60 8.13 19.34
C ASP A 88 1.93 8.06 17.85
N LEU A 89 0.93 7.73 17.03
CA LEU A 89 1.02 7.93 15.58
C LEU A 89 0.56 9.35 15.27
N CYS A 90 1.45 10.20 14.78
CA CYS A 90 1.09 11.53 14.32
C CYS A 90 0.78 11.48 12.82
N VAL A 91 -0.39 12.01 12.42
CA VAL A 91 -0.79 12.18 11.04
C VAL A 91 -1.13 13.65 10.79
N PHE A 92 -1.00 14.12 9.56
CA PHE A 92 -1.09 15.53 9.23
C PHE A 92 -2.05 15.78 8.07
N SER A 93 -2.76 16.91 8.10
CA SER A 93 -3.66 17.33 7.03
C SER A 93 -2.91 17.85 5.81
N SER A 94 -1.69 18.36 5.98
CA SER A 94 -0.82 18.82 4.90
C SER A 94 0.66 18.69 5.21
N ALA A 95 1.50 18.79 4.17
CA ALA A 95 2.95 18.85 4.33
C ALA A 95 3.37 20.09 5.14
N ALA A 96 2.69 21.22 4.97
CA ALA A 96 2.97 22.44 5.74
C ALA A 96 2.74 22.25 7.25
N THR A 97 1.69 21.53 7.64
CA THR A 97 1.45 21.20 9.05
C THR A 97 2.50 20.24 9.61
N LEU A 98 3.00 19.30 8.80
CA LEU A 98 4.10 18.43 9.18
C LEU A 98 5.41 19.21 9.35
N GLU A 99 5.76 20.06 8.38
CA GLU A 99 6.99 20.86 8.41
C GLU A 99 7.05 21.77 9.64
N ALA A 100 5.93 22.40 10.00
CA ALA A 100 5.87 23.21 11.21
C ALA A 100 6.02 22.38 12.49
N PHE A 101 5.56 21.12 12.49
CA PHE A 101 5.70 20.24 13.63
C PHE A 101 7.13 19.69 13.79
N LEU A 102 7.76 19.26 12.69
CA LEU A 102 9.12 18.72 12.72
C LEU A 102 10.20 19.79 12.86
N GLY A 103 9.93 21.05 12.47
CA GLY A 103 10.95 22.10 12.46
C GLY A 103 12.16 21.65 11.62
N ASP A 104 13.38 22.00 12.02
CA ASP A 104 14.63 21.66 11.29
C ASP A 104 15.11 20.21 11.43
N ASP A 105 14.22 19.27 11.77
CA ASP A 105 14.55 17.84 11.82
C ASP A 105 15.01 17.34 10.43
N PRO A 106 16.17 16.69 10.30
CA PRO A 106 16.65 16.15 9.02
C PRO A 106 15.79 15.02 8.44
N GLY A 107 14.89 14.41 9.22
CA GLY A 107 13.96 13.35 8.79
C GLY A 107 12.59 13.86 8.30
N ARG A 108 12.52 14.95 7.51
CA ARG A 108 11.24 15.51 7.01
C ARG A 108 10.55 14.67 5.91
N GLU A 109 10.95 13.42 5.75
CA GLU A 109 10.30 12.55 4.77
C GLU A 109 8.90 12.19 5.22
N PHE A 110 7.98 12.08 4.27
CA PHE A 110 6.61 11.70 4.54
C PHE A 110 6.02 10.90 3.39
N SER A 111 4.92 10.21 3.67
CA SER A 111 4.05 9.61 2.67
C SER A 111 2.62 10.12 2.84
N LEU A 112 1.84 10.10 1.76
CA LEU A 112 0.39 10.14 1.89
C LEU A 112 -0.15 8.75 2.12
N ARG A 113 -0.91 8.60 3.21
CA ARG A 113 -1.68 7.40 3.51
C ARG A 113 -3.15 7.68 3.30
N ARG A 114 -3.88 6.68 2.81
CA ARG A 114 -5.34 6.69 2.71
C ARG A 114 -5.89 5.56 3.56
N ARG A 115 -7.22 5.45 3.65
CA ARG A 115 -7.91 4.34 4.33
C ARG A 115 -7.22 2.98 4.13
N ASP A 116 -6.91 2.63 2.88
CA ASP A 116 -6.45 1.29 2.50
C ASP A 116 -5.03 0.98 2.95
N SER A 117 -4.20 2.00 3.23
CA SER A 117 -2.84 1.82 3.76
C SER A 117 -2.76 2.13 5.26
N LEU A 118 -3.61 3.04 5.76
CA LEU A 118 -3.65 3.43 7.16
C LEU A 118 -4.32 2.37 8.04
N ALA A 119 -5.43 1.76 7.61
CA ALA A 119 -6.12 0.74 8.41
C ALA A 119 -5.27 -0.52 8.64
N PRO A 120 -4.62 -1.13 7.62
CA PRO A 120 -3.73 -2.27 7.84
C PRO A 120 -2.55 -1.96 8.77
N PHE A 121 -1.97 -0.76 8.66
CA PHE A 121 -0.91 -0.31 9.58
C PHE A 121 -1.41 -0.27 11.03
N LEU A 122 -2.57 0.35 11.26
CA LEU A 122 -3.17 0.46 12.60
C LEU A 122 -3.56 -0.91 13.18
N ARG A 123 -3.99 -1.87 12.36
CA ARG A 123 -4.23 -3.25 12.83
C ARG A 123 -2.94 -3.95 13.25
N ARG A 124 -1.88 -3.79 12.45
CA ARG A 124 -0.59 -4.47 12.67
C ARG A 124 0.15 -3.90 13.88
N HIS A 125 0.11 -2.58 14.06
CA HIS A 125 0.93 -1.88 15.05
C HIS A 125 0.12 -1.25 16.20
N GLY A 126 -1.21 -1.33 16.17
CA GLY A 126 -2.10 -0.65 17.12
C GLY A 126 -1.88 -1.00 18.58
N ALA A 127 -1.41 -2.22 18.89
CA ALA A 127 -1.07 -2.60 20.27
C ALA A 127 0.08 -1.77 20.86
N ALA A 128 1.01 -1.30 20.02
CA ALA A 128 2.12 -0.44 20.41
C ALA A 128 1.74 1.05 20.45
N LEU A 129 0.57 1.43 19.91
CA LEU A 129 0.12 2.81 19.76
C LEU A 129 -0.88 3.20 20.86
N SER A 130 -0.63 4.32 21.54
CA SER A 130 -1.58 4.89 22.50
C SER A 130 -2.76 5.57 21.81
N GLN A 131 -2.50 6.28 20.71
CA GLN A 131 -3.49 7.07 19.98
C GLN A 131 -2.97 7.47 18.60
N VAL A 132 -3.89 7.97 17.77
CA VAL A 132 -3.60 8.67 16.53
C VAL A 132 -3.84 10.16 16.77
N VAL A 133 -2.81 10.99 16.59
CA VAL A 133 -2.89 12.45 16.77
C VAL A 133 -2.83 13.12 15.41
N VAL A 134 -3.85 13.92 15.11
CA VAL A 134 -3.98 14.67 13.85
C VAL A 134 -3.52 16.11 14.06
N ASP A 135 -2.62 16.58 13.20
CA ASP A 135 -1.99 17.90 13.24
C ASP A 135 -1.49 18.32 14.64
N PRO A 136 -0.63 17.51 15.28
CA PRO A 136 -0.03 17.88 16.55
C PRO A 136 0.68 19.23 16.44
N GLY A 137 0.49 20.10 17.43
CA GLY A 137 1.06 21.46 17.44
C GLY A 137 0.23 22.52 16.69
N SER A 138 -0.83 22.12 15.97
CA SER A 138 -1.79 23.06 15.40
C SER A 138 -2.85 23.48 16.44
N PRO A 139 -3.50 24.67 16.29
CA PRO A 139 -4.62 25.07 17.15
C PRO A 139 -5.82 24.12 17.13
N GLY A 140 -5.95 23.29 16.09
CA GLY A 140 -7.03 22.32 15.89
C GLY A 140 -6.64 20.87 16.17
N ALA A 141 -5.48 20.63 16.82
CA ALA A 141 -4.97 19.27 17.04
C ALA A 141 -6.01 18.36 17.70
N MET A 142 -6.19 17.15 17.15
CA MET A 142 -7.15 16.17 17.68
C MET A 142 -6.49 14.82 17.90
N ALA A 143 -6.77 14.21 19.05
CA ALA A 143 -6.34 12.85 19.34
C ALA A 143 -7.51 11.87 19.30
N PHE A 144 -7.32 10.70 18.70
CA PHE A 144 -8.29 9.62 18.58
C PHE A 144 -7.71 8.32 19.13
N THR A 145 -8.55 7.47 19.71
CA THR A 145 -8.10 6.11 20.01
C THR A 145 -7.88 5.36 18.70
N VAL A 146 -6.95 4.41 18.67
CA VAL A 146 -6.73 3.54 17.50
C VAL A 146 -8.03 2.83 17.11
N ALA A 147 -8.83 2.42 18.10
CA ALA A 147 -10.14 1.80 17.88
C ALA A 147 -11.15 2.73 17.19
N ASP A 148 -11.20 4.02 17.56
CA ASP A 148 -12.10 4.99 16.92
C ASP A 148 -11.71 5.23 15.45
N VAL A 149 -10.40 5.36 15.20
CA VAL A 149 -9.89 5.55 13.83
C VAL A 149 -10.17 4.29 13.01
N LEU A 150 -9.85 3.10 13.53
CA LEU A 150 -10.16 1.84 12.85
C LEU A 150 -11.67 1.72 12.59
N ALA A 151 -12.53 2.02 13.55
CA ALA A 151 -13.98 1.97 13.35
C ALA A 151 -14.43 2.92 12.23
N ALA A 152 -13.85 4.13 12.13
CA ALA A 152 -14.14 5.08 11.06
C ALA A 152 -13.60 4.60 9.69
N LEU A 153 -12.38 4.07 9.65
CA LEU A 153 -11.77 3.52 8.44
C LEU A 153 -12.41 2.20 8.00
N GLU A 154 -13.06 1.47 8.90
CA GLU A 154 -13.69 0.18 8.63
C GLU A 154 -15.20 0.29 8.44
N THR A 155 -15.80 1.45 8.71
CA THR A 155 -17.18 1.73 8.30
C THR A 155 -17.33 1.39 6.82
N ALA A 156 -18.36 0.59 6.50
CA ALA A 156 -18.55 0.03 5.18
C ALA A 156 -18.41 1.13 4.11
N PRO A 157 -17.71 0.87 2.99
CA PRO A 157 -17.84 1.73 1.82
C PRO A 157 -19.32 1.86 1.45
N ALA A 158 -19.69 2.93 0.74
CA ALA A 158 -21.04 3.06 0.17
C ALA A 158 -21.45 1.73 -0.49
N GLU A 159 -22.69 1.33 -0.28
CA GLU A 159 -23.23 -0.05 -0.28
C GLU A 159 -23.17 -0.85 -1.61
N ASP A 160 -22.32 -0.50 -2.57
CA ASP A 160 -22.17 -1.20 -3.85
C ASP A 160 -20.68 -1.39 -4.23
N ASP A 161 -19.99 -2.36 -3.62
CA ASP A 161 -18.88 -2.98 -4.34
C ASP A 161 -18.59 -4.48 -4.10
N PRO A 162 -18.90 -5.34 -5.10
CA PRO A 162 -18.40 -6.71 -5.18
C PRO A 162 -17.20 -6.96 -6.14
N THR A 163 -16.47 -5.95 -6.67
CA THR A 163 -14.99 -5.92 -7.04
C THR A 163 -14.45 -4.56 -7.57
N GLY A 164 -15.27 -3.57 -7.90
CA GLY A 164 -15.03 -2.12 -8.08
C GLY A 164 -14.03 -1.40 -7.19
N LEU A 165 -12.77 -1.74 -7.44
CA LEU A 165 -11.46 -1.15 -7.06
C LEU A 165 -11.30 0.39 -7.24
N PHE A 166 -12.28 1.16 -6.78
CA PHE A 166 -12.37 2.62 -6.61
C PHE A 166 -12.81 3.43 -7.86
N ASP A 167 -13.57 4.51 -7.61
CA ASP A 167 -14.52 5.21 -8.52
C ASP A 167 -13.93 5.86 -9.81
N ALA A 168 -14.77 6.64 -10.53
CA ALA A 168 -14.61 7.13 -11.91
C ALA A 168 -13.31 7.88 -12.27
N THR A 169 -12.39 8.06 -11.32
CA THR A 169 -11.11 8.74 -11.53
C THR A 169 -9.96 7.78 -11.86
N GLY A 170 -10.03 6.49 -11.50
CA GLY A 170 -9.20 5.40 -12.03
C GLY A 170 -7.67 5.61 -12.09
N ALA A 171 -7.11 6.58 -11.37
CA ALA A 171 -5.69 6.92 -11.42
C ALA A 171 -5.21 7.28 -10.01
N GLY A 172 -4.78 6.26 -9.28
CA GLY A 172 -4.17 6.39 -7.95
C GLY A 172 -2.73 6.90 -7.98
N ILE A 173 -2.47 8.02 -8.67
CA ILE A 173 -1.19 8.73 -8.46
C ILE A 173 -1.42 9.71 -7.32
N SER A 174 -0.75 9.45 -6.20
CA SER A 174 -0.64 10.40 -5.09
C SER A 174 -0.08 11.74 -5.60
N PRO A 175 -0.48 12.89 -5.01
CA PRO A 175 0.18 14.17 -5.24
C PRO A 175 1.72 14.09 -5.25
N GLU A 176 2.33 13.34 -4.35
CA GLU A 176 3.78 13.08 -4.27
C GLU A 176 4.24 12.26 -5.46
N GLY A 177 3.49 11.21 -5.81
CA GLY A 177 3.70 10.47 -7.05
C GLY A 177 3.70 11.38 -8.27
N ARG A 178 2.84 12.40 -8.34
CA ARG A 178 2.83 13.37 -9.46
C ARG A 178 4.03 14.31 -9.44
N GLU A 179 4.43 14.81 -8.27
CA GLU A 179 5.58 15.70 -8.14
C GLU A 179 6.89 14.96 -8.42
N ALA A 180 7.05 13.76 -7.86
CA ALA A 180 8.17 12.90 -8.15
C ALA A 180 8.18 12.46 -9.62
N LEU A 181 7.03 12.14 -10.22
CA LEU A 181 6.92 11.91 -11.67
C LEU A 181 7.33 13.13 -12.50
N ALA A 182 7.03 14.35 -12.04
CA ALA A 182 7.44 15.57 -12.73
C ALA A 182 8.96 15.76 -12.73
N SER A 183 9.65 15.23 -11.71
CA SER A 183 11.13 15.27 -11.63
C SER A 183 11.83 14.22 -12.49
N VAL A 184 11.14 13.20 -13.01
CA VAL A 184 11.75 12.01 -13.66
C VAL A 184 12.72 12.34 -14.80
N ASP A 185 12.37 13.35 -15.60
CA ASP A 185 13.16 13.77 -16.76
C ASP A 185 14.32 14.72 -16.40
N GLU A 186 14.41 15.13 -15.14
CA GLU A 186 15.46 16.02 -14.65
C GLU A 186 16.73 15.23 -14.27
N PRO A 187 17.94 15.79 -14.46
CA PRO A 187 19.17 15.18 -13.96
C PRO A 187 19.11 15.04 -12.43
N GLY A 188 19.13 13.80 -11.93
CA GLY A 188 18.96 13.54 -10.48
C GLY A 188 17.51 13.34 -10.03
N GLY A 189 16.57 13.30 -10.98
CA GLY A 189 15.15 13.08 -10.74
C GLY A 189 14.79 11.74 -10.12
N SER A 190 13.57 11.67 -9.57
CA SER A 190 13.04 10.45 -8.96
C SER A 190 12.90 9.32 -9.98
N ARG A 191 13.13 8.08 -9.55
CA ARG A 191 12.94 6.87 -10.36
C ARG A 191 12.14 5.82 -9.60
N GLY A 192 11.40 5.00 -10.36
CA GLY A 192 10.72 3.83 -9.81
C GLY A 192 11.73 2.80 -9.31
N VAL A 193 11.64 2.47 -8.03
CA VAL A 193 12.44 1.43 -7.37
C VAL A 193 11.60 0.24 -6.91
N GLY A 194 10.28 0.36 -6.97
CA GLY A 194 9.35 -0.71 -6.68
C GLY A 194 7.94 -0.37 -7.13
N LEU A 195 7.03 -1.33 -6.98
CA LEU A 195 5.60 -1.16 -7.23
C LEU A 195 4.81 -1.76 -6.08
N GLU A 196 3.95 -0.97 -5.46
CA GLU A 196 3.07 -1.42 -4.39
C GLU A 196 1.73 -1.91 -4.96
N LEU A 197 1.30 -3.09 -4.53
CA LEU A 197 0.00 -3.67 -4.88
C LEU A 197 -1.03 -3.28 -3.82
N ASN A 198 -1.82 -2.24 -4.09
CA ASN A 198 -2.94 -1.84 -3.22
C ASN A 198 -4.16 -2.75 -3.46
N LEU A 199 -4.13 -3.93 -2.87
CA LEU A 199 -5.20 -4.93 -2.97
C LEU A 199 -6.15 -4.87 -1.77
N PRO A 200 -7.47 -5.01 -1.97
CA PRO A 200 -8.42 -5.10 -0.87
C PRO A 200 -8.17 -6.26 0.10
N ASP A 201 -8.67 -6.15 1.34
CA ASP A 201 -8.53 -7.13 2.44
C ASP A 201 -8.98 -8.58 2.10
N HIS A 202 -9.82 -8.75 1.08
CA HIS A 202 -10.28 -10.07 0.64
C HIS A 202 -9.26 -10.82 -0.24
N TRP A 203 -8.16 -10.15 -0.62
CA TRP A 203 -7.01 -10.79 -1.25
C TRP A 203 -6.10 -11.41 -0.18
N ALA A 204 -5.63 -12.62 -0.47
CA ALA A 204 -4.59 -13.26 0.29
C ALA A 204 -3.24 -12.90 -0.33
N LEU A 205 -2.44 -12.07 0.34
CA LEU A 205 -1.07 -11.75 -0.04
C LEU A 205 -0.08 -12.76 0.55
N LEU A 206 0.93 -13.10 -0.24
CA LEU A 206 2.11 -13.88 0.13
C LEU A 206 3.36 -13.07 -0.24
N ASP A 207 4.21 -12.81 0.75
CA ASP A 207 5.58 -12.34 0.54
C ASP A 207 6.39 -13.51 -0.05
N LEU A 208 7.06 -13.28 -1.18
CA LEU A 208 7.90 -14.28 -1.83
C LEU A 208 9.39 -14.14 -1.50
N GLU A 209 9.81 -13.02 -0.91
CA GLU A 209 11.20 -12.71 -0.59
C GLU A 209 11.64 -13.38 0.73
N ASP A 210 10.73 -13.47 1.71
CA ASP A 210 10.96 -14.19 2.97
C ASP A 210 10.26 -15.56 3.00
N ALA A 211 11.04 -16.63 2.89
CA ALA A 211 10.53 -18.01 2.94
C ALA A 211 9.80 -18.36 4.23
N ALA A 212 10.18 -17.79 5.39
CA ALA A 212 9.53 -18.07 6.66
C ALA A 212 8.14 -17.40 6.72
N SER A 213 8.07 -16.12 6.37
CA SER A 213 6.81 -15.37 6.27
C SER A 213 5.87 -16.02 5.26
N ARG A 214 6.38 -16.38 4.08
CA ARG A 214 5.63 -17.10 3.03
C ARG A 214 4.94 -18.36 3.53
N ASP A 215 5.66 -19.20 4.29
CA ASP A 215 5.13 -20.45 4.82
C ASP A 215 3.98 -20.24 5.82
N ASP A 216 4.12 -19.24 6.69
CA ASP A 216 3.09 -18.90 7.67
C ASP A 216 1.87 -18.25 7.01
N GLU A 217 2.07 -17.41 6.00
CA GLU A 217 0.99 -16.82 5.21
C GLU A 217 0.23 -17.88 4.43
N ILE A 218 0.90 -18.83 3.76
CA ILE A 218 0.24 -19.96 3.09
C ILE A 218 -0.61 -20.76 4.08
N ARG A 219 -0.10 -21.02 5.29
CA ARG A 219 -0.88 -21.71 6.34
C ARG A 219 -2.13 -20.90 6.72
N ALA A 220 -2.00 -19.58 6.85
CA ALA A 220 -3.11 -18.70 7.19
C ALA A 220 -4.17 -18.67 6.08
N VAL A 221 -3.76 -18.61 4.81
CA VAL A 221 -4.65 -18.62 3.64
C VAL A 221 -5.44 -19.93 3.57
N VAL A 222 -4.74 -21.08 3.63
CA VAL A 222 -5.38 -22.40 3.60
C VAL A 222 -6.34 -22.57 4.76
N LYS A 223 -5.95 -22.14 5.97
CA LYS A 223 -6.81 -22.22 7.16
C LYS A 223 -8.09 -21.41 6.97
N ARG A 224 -7.99 -20.18 6.45
CA ARG A 224 -9.13 -19.28 6.20
C ARG A 224 -10.08 -19.87 5.16
N GLN A 225 -9.56 -20.33 4.03
CA GLN A 225 -10.37 -20.87 2.94
C GLN A 225 -11.08 -22.18 3.30
N THR A 226 -10.51 -22.97 4.19
CA THR A 226 -11.04 -24.30 4.57
C THR A 226 -11.73 -24.33 5.93
N ALA A 227 -11.94 -23.17 6.56
CA ALA A 227 -12.51 -23.07 7.90
C ALA A 227 -13.88 -23.77 8.02
N HIS A 228 -14.70 -23.72 6.96
CA HIS A 228 -16.04 -24.30 6.92
C HIS A 228 -16.06 -25.83 6.72
N LEU A 229 -14.93 -26.48 6.42
CA LEU A 229 -14.87 -27.89 6.03
C LEU A 229 -14.69 -28.86 7.21
N GLY A 230 -14.39 -28.36 8.42
CA GLY A 230 -14.13 -29.18 9.61
C GLY A 230 -13.03 -30.24 9.41
N ASP A 231 -13.17 -31.39 10.08
CA ASP A 231 -12.17 -32.48 10.04
C ASP A 231 -12.10 -33.19 8.69
N ARG A 232 -13.21 -33.22 7.93
CA ARG A 232 -13.29 -33.82 6.59
C ARG A 232 -12.43 -33.09 5.56
N GLY A 233 -12.04 -31.84 5.83
CA GLY A 233 -11.18 -31.03 4.95
C GLY A 233 -9.68 -31.29 5.07
N ALA A 234 -9.23 -32.27 5.88
CA ALA A 234 -7.80 -32.45 6.17
C ALA A 234 -6.95 -32.77 4.93
N SER A 235 -7.42 -33.65 4.03
CA SER A 235 -6.72 -33.94 2.77
C SER A 235 -6.65 -32.71 1.87
N LEU A 236 -7.79 -32.03 1.67
CA LEU A 236 -7.85 -30.84 0.84
C LEU A 236 -6.95 -29.70 1.36
N ARG A 237 -6.86 -29.52 2.69
CA ARG A 237 -5.91 -28.56 3.30
C ARG A 237 -4.46 -28.91 2.98
N ARG A 238 -4.11 -30.20 3.05
CA ARG A 238 -2.76 -30.66 2.72
C ARG A 238 -2.45 -30.41 1.25
N ASP A 239 -3.39 -30.74 0.37
CA ASP A 239 -3.21 -30.59 -1.08
C ASP A 239 -3.13 -29.10 -1.47
N LEU A 240 -4.03 -28.25 -0.95
CA LEU A 240 -3.98 -26.80 -1.17
C LEU A 240 -2.68 -26.18 -0.66
N ARG A 241 -2.22 -26.58 0.53
CA ARG A 241 -0.94 -26.11 1.08
C ARG A 241 0.22 -26.51 0.18
N ALA A 242 0.31 -27.78 -0.22
CA ALA A 242 1.37 -28.26 -1.09
C ALA A 242 1.38 -27.51 -2.43
N HIS A 243 0.22 -27.28 -3.03
CA HIS A 243 0.11 -26.52 -4.28
C HIS A 243 0.50 -25.05 -4.13
N LEU A 244 0.05 -24.38 -3.08
CA LEU A 244 0.40 -22.97 -2.83
C LEU A 244 1.90 -22.82 -2.53
N THR A 245 2.49 -23.74 -1.76
CA THR A 245 3.93 -23.76 -1.50
C THR A 245 4.72 -23.94 -2.79
N ASP A 246 4.39 -24.95 -3.60
CA ASP A 246 5.07 -25.19 -4.88
C ASP A 246 4.93 -23.99 -5.85
N ALA A 247 3.74 -23.39 -5.93
CA ALA A 247 3.50 -22.23 -6.77
C ALA A 247 4.31 -21.00 -6.29
N ALA A 248 4.34 -20.76 -4.98
CA ALA A 248 5.08 -19.64 -4.38
C ALA A 248 6.60 -19.84 -4.48
N GLU A 249 7.11 -21.07 -4.31
CA GLU A 249 8.52 -21.41 -4.52
C GLU A 249 8.94 -21.21 -5.98
N ARG A 250 8.13 -21.66 -6.94
CA ARG A 250 8.40 -21.43 -8.37
C ARG A 250 8.35 -19.94 -8.72
N ALA A 251 7.41 -19.19 -8.15
CA ALA A 251 7.33 -17.75 -8.35
C ALA A 251 8.57 -17.03 -7.77
N ALA A 252 8.96 -17.35 -6.54
CA ALA A 252 10.15 -16.80 -5.88
C ALA A 252 11.43 -17.16 -6.65
N GLY A 253 11.57 -18.41 -7.09
CA GLY A 253 12.72 -18.85 -7.91
C GLY A 253 12.81 -18.17 -9.27
N ALA A 254 11.71 -17.61 -9.78
CA ALA A 254 11.66 -16.80 -10.98
C ALA A 254 11.83 -15.28 -10.71
N GLY A 255 12.12 -14.88 -9.46
CA GLY A 255 12.28 -13.49 -9.06
C GLY A 255 10.97 -12.75 -8.75
N GLY A 256 9.90 -13.48 -8.41
CA GLY A 256 8.67 -12.87 -7.92
C GLY A 256 8.86 -12.27 -6.53
N GLN A 257 8.32 -11.07 -6.30
CA GLN A 257 8.39 -10.38 -5.01
C GLN A 257 7.14 -10.61 -4.16
N VAL A 258 5.98 -10.50 -4.79
CA VAL A 258 4.68 -10.64 -4.13
C VAL A 258 3.77 -11.53 -4.96
N MET A 259 3.01 -12.38 -4.29
CA MET A 259 1.95 -13.18 -4.90
C MET A 259 0.65 -12.93 -4.16
N ALA A 260 -0.44 -12.72 -4.89
CA ALA A 260 -1.75 -12.54 -4.27
C ALA A 260 -2.82 -13.41 -4.92
N TYR A 261 -3.77 -13.84 -4.10
CA TYR A 261 -4.86 -14.72 -4.50
C TYR A 261 -6.21 -14.13 -4.11
N LEU A 262 -7.09 -14.07 -5.10
CA LEU A 262 -8.51 -13.80 -4.93
C LEU A 262 -9.28 -15.11 -5.06
N ALA A 263 -10.01 -15.46 -3.99
CA ALA A 263 -10.95 -16.57 -3.97
C ALA A 263 -12.28 -16.10 -3.39
N LEU A 264 -13.23 -15.73 -4.26
CA LEU A 264 -14.56 -15.27 -3.83
C LEU A 264 -15.62 -16.31 -4.18
N PRO A 265 -16.53 -16.65 -3.26
CA PRO A 265 -17.71 -17.44 -3.60
C PRO A 265 -18.59 -16.62 -4.55
N GLY A 266 -19.02 -17.23 -5.66
CA GLY A 266 -20.03 -16.66 -6.55
C GLY A 266 -21.24 -17.57 -6.63
N GLU A 267 -22.39 -17.02 -7.03
CA GLU A 267 -23.66 -17.76 -7.11
C GLU A 267 -23.59 -18.99 -8.04
N ASN A 268 -22.83 -18.88 -9.14
CA ASN A 268 -22.70 -19.93 -10.15
C ASN A 268 -21.29 -20.55 -10.22
N ALA A 269 -20.24 -19.79 -9.86
CA ALA A 269 -18.86 -20.25 -9.84
C ALA A 269 -18.03 -19.36 -8.90
N ALA A 270 -17.06 -19.95 -8.21
CA ALA A 270 -16.11 -19.19 -7.39
C ALA A 270 -15.13 -18.42 -8.30
N VAL A 271 -14.96 -17.12 -8.06
CA VAL A 271 -13.92 -16.34 -8.73
C VAL A 271 -12.57 -16.77 -8.15
N ALA A 272 -11.65 -17.11 -9.04
CA ALA A 272 -10.30 -17.55 -8.72
C ALA A 272 -9.34 -16.77 -9.62
N LEU A 273 -8.55 -15.88 -9.02
CA LEU A 273 -7.57 -15.07 -9.72
C LEU A 273 -6.30 -15.02 -8.88
N GLN A 274 -5.17 -15.30 -9.53
CA GLN A 274 -3.85 -15.15 -8.95
C GLN A 274 -3.15 -13.99 -9.67
N VAL A 275 -2.35 -13.22 -8.94
CA VAL A 275 -1.38 -12.26 -9.48
C VAL A 275 -0.01 -12.51 -8.85
N THR A 276 1.05 -12.36 -9.64
CA THR A 276 2.43 -12.31 -9.14
C THR A 276 3.12 -11.07 -9.70
N LEU A 277 3.74 -10.29 -8.81
CA LEU A 277 4.55 -9.13 -9.16
C LEU A 277 6.01 -9.57 -9.34
N TYR A 278 6.59 -9.22 -10.47
CA TYR A 278 8.01 -9.33 -10.75
C TYR A 278 8.59 -7.95 -11.00
N TRP A 279 9.76 -7.68 -10.43
CA TRP A 279 10.54 -6.48 -10.72
C TRP A 279 11.74 -6.84 -11.58
N HIS A 280 11.93 -6.11 -12.68
CA HIS A 280 13.06 -6.30 -13.58
C HIS A 280 13.86 -5.01 -13.67
N ASP A 281 14.99 -4.93 -12.99
CA ASP A 281 15.99 -3.90 -13.23
C ASP A 281 16.76 -4.25 -14.51
N LEU A 282 16.65 -3.39 -15.52
CA LEU A 282 17.20 -3.59 -16.86
C LEU A 282 18.31 -2.57 -17.17
N GLY A 283 18.69 -1.74 -16.18
CA GLY A 283 19.67 -0.69 -16.32
C GLY A 283 19.22 0.46 -17.24
N PRO A 284 20.13 1.38 -17.59
CA PRO A 284 19.77 2.60 -18.31
C PRO A 284 19.17 2.33 -19.68
N VAL A 285 18.15 3.12 -20.02
CA VAL A 285 17.58 3.14 -21.37
C VAL A 285 18.65 3.63 -22.35
N THR A 286 18.70 3.01 -23.53
CA THR A 286 19.53 3.51 -24.63
C THR A 286 18.67 4.30 -25.61
N THR A 287 18.56 3.88 -26.87
CA THR A 287 17.75 4.55 -27.91
C THR A 287 16.31 4.07 -27.97
N VAL A 288 16.01 2.89 -27.39
CA VAL A 288 14.69 2.26 -27.42
C VAL A 288 14.35 1.86 -26.00
N SER A 289 13.14 2.20 -25.53
CA SER A 289 12.69 1.83 -24.19
C SER A 289 12.66 0.31 -24.00
N HIS A 290 12.90 -0.13 -22.77
CA HIS A 290 12.86 -1.55 -22.45
C HIS A 290 11.48 -2.14 -22.69
N LEU A 291 10.41 -1.40 -22.37
CA LEU A 291 9.03 -1.81 -22.63
C LEU A 291 8.78 -2.05 -24.12
N ARG A 292 9.33 -1.21 -25.01
CA ARG A 292 9.21 -1.41 -26.45
C ARG A 292 9.95 -2.66 -26.93
N ARG A 293 11.15 -2.94 -26.40
CA ARG A 293 11.88 -4.18 -26.72
C ARG A 293 11.12 -5.42 -26.27
N ILE A 294 10.51 -5.36 -25.09
CA ILE A 294 9.64 -6.43 -24.56
C ILE A 294 8.45 -6.63 -25.49
N GLN A 295 7.76 -5.56 -25.87
CA GLN A 295 6.64 -5.62 -26.81
C GLN A 295 7.03 -6.28 -28.15
N GLU A 296 8.15 -5.86 -28.75
CA GLU A 296 8.66 -6.40 -30.02
C GLU A 296 9.01 -7.89 -29.87
N ARG A 297 9.62 -8.30 -28.75
CA ARG A 297 9.94 -9.70 -28.47
C ARG A 297 8.69 -10.57 -28.26
N LEU A 298 7.69 -10.06 -27.53
CA LEU A 298 6.42 -10.79 -27.30
C LEU A 298 5.67 -10.98 -28.62
N ALA A 299 5.57 -9.93 -29.44
CA ALA A 299 4.93 -10.01 -30.75
C ALA A 299 5.61 -11.02 -31.69
N ALA A 300 6.93 -11.16 -31.61
CA ALA A 300 7.69 -12.12 -32.40
C ALA A 300 7.55 -13.58 -31.89
N THR A 301 7.41 -13.76 -30.58
CA THR A 301 7.37 -15.09 -29.95
C THR A 301 5.97 -15.71 -30.01
N ASP A 302 4.93 -14.90 -29.80
CA ASP A 302 3.55 -15.35 -29.68
C ASP A 302 2.61 -14.53 -30.59
N PRO A 303 2.70 -14.67 -31.93
CA PRO A 303 1.96 -13.83 -32.87
C PRO A 303 0.43 -14.00 -32.83
N GLY A 304 -0.07 -15.01 -32.12
CA GLY A 304 -1.51 -15.26 -31.94
C GLY A 304 -2.09 -14.75 -30.62
N ASP A 305 -1.27 -14.17 -29.76
CA ASP A 305 -1.72 -13.60 -28.49
C ASP A 305 -2.14 -12.12 -28.65
N ASP A 306 -3.05 -11.65 -27.80
CA ASP A 306 -3.49 -10.26 -27.85
C ASP A 306 -2.48 -9.38 -27.11
N LEU A 307 -1.88 -8.42 -27.82
CA LEU A 307 -0.94 -7.46 -27.27
C LEU A 307 -1.48 -6.05 -27.42
N THR A 308 -1.66 -5.33 -26.32
CA THR A 308 -2.14 -3.95 -26.31
C THR A 308 -1.15 -3.06 -25.58
N ARG A 309 -0.68 -1.99 -26.21
CA ARG A 309 0.09 -0.93 -25.54
C ARG A 309 -0.86 0.20 -25.15
N THR A 310 -0.68 0.74 -23.95
CA THR A 310 -1.46 1.87 -23.45
C THR A 310 -0.54 2.84 -22.71
N GLU A 311 -0.81 4.13 -22.89
CA GLU A 311 -0.12 5.22 -22.20
C GLU A 311 -1.04 5.71 -21.08
N THR A 312 -0.51 5.89 -19.87
CA THR A 312 -1.26 6.38 -18.71
C THR A 312 -0.52 7.51 -18.01
N LEU A 313 -1.17 8.15 -17.04
CA LEU A 313 -0.49 9.15 -16.19
C LEU A 313 0.65 8.53 -15.37
N SER A 314 0.57 7.23 -15.04
CA SER A 314 1.60 6.50 -14.29
C SER A 314 2.69 5.92 -15.20
N GLY A 315 2.68 6.26 -16.49
CA GLY A 315 3.60 5.73 -17.49
C GLY A 315 2.96 4.69 -18.43
N PRO A 316 3.72 4.23 -19.44
CA PRO A 316 3.24 3.26 -20.40
C PRO A 316 3.20 1.84 -19.83
N PHE A 317 2.27 1.05 -20.34
CA PHE A 317 2.27 -0.39 -20.12
C PHE A 317 1.88 -1.17 -21.38
N VAL A 318 2.24 -2.45 -21.38
CA VAL A 318 1.84 -3.43 -22.39
C VAL A 318 1.07 -4.56 -21.70
N ARG A 319 -0.18 -4.77 -22.13
CA ARG A 319 -1.00 -5.92 -21.74
C ARG A 319 -0.86 -7.04 -22.76
N HIS A 320 -0.44 -8.22 -22.30
CA HIS A 320 -0.31 -9.44 -23.09
C HIS A 320 -1.31 -10.48 -22.58
N VAL A 321 -2.32 -10.79 -23.38
CA VAL A 321 -3.38 -11.74 -23.03
C VAL A 321 -3.20 -13.02 -23.83
N ARG A 322 -3.19 -14.15 -23.13
CA ARG A 322 -3.01 -15.45 -23.77
C ARG A 322 -3.80 -16.55 -23.09
N ARG A 323 -4.14 -17.58 -23.87
CA ARG A 323 -4.79 -18.80 -23.38
C ARG A 323 -3.78 -19.94 -23.46
N ARG A 324 -3.57 -20.64 -22.36
CA ARG A 324 -2.65 -21.79 -22.29
C ARG A 324 -3.26 -22.89 -21.44
N ALA A 325 -2.91 -24.14 -21.72
CA ALA A 325 -3.28 -25.24 -20.83
C ALA A 325 -2.55 -25.07 -19.49
N GLY A 326 -3.23 -25.42 -18.39
CA GLY A 326 -2.62 -25.48 -17.07
C GLY A 326 -1.51 -26.53 -17.03
N ALA A 327 -0.58 -26.36 -16.09
CA ALA A 327 0.56 -27.28 -15.95
C ALA A 327 0.06 -28.69 -15.58
N ALA A 328 0.50 -29.69 -16.35
CA ALA A 328 0.11 -31.08 -16.15
C ALA A 328 0.56 -31.65 -14.79
N GLU A 329 1.70 -31.16 -14.29
CA GLU A 329 2.32 -31.53 -13.02
C GLU A 329 1.42 -31.26 -11.81
N VAL A 330 0.50 -30.29 -11.92
CA VAL A 330 -0.47 -29.93 -10.88
C VAL A 330 -1.90 -30.32 -11.27
N GLY A 331 -2.06 -31.26 -12.20
CA GLY A 331 -3.38 -31.72 -12.67
C GLY A 331 -4.12 -30.71 -13.56
N GLY A 332 -3.45 -29.63 -13.98
CA GLY A 332 -4.02 -28.56 -14.79
C GLY A 332 -4.14 -28.87 -16.28
N ALA A 333 -3.67 -30.03 -16.75
CA ALA A 333 -3.62 -30.37 -18.17
C ALA A 333 -4.97 -30.30 -18.90
N GLY A 334 -6.07 -30.51 -18.18
CA GLY A 334 -7.44 -30.40 -18.73
C GLY A 334 -8.08 -29.01 -18.56
N THR A 335 -7.41 -28.09 -17.86
CA THR A 335 -7.95 -26.75 -17.57
C THR A 335 -7.24 -25.74 -18.46
N THR A 336 -8.00 -25.02 -19.27
CA THR A 336 -7.44 -23.87 -20.01
C THR A 336 -7.40 -22.68 -19.05
N LEU A 337 -6.26 -22.02 -18.96
CA LEU A 337 -6.08 -20.80 -18.19
C LEU A 337 -6.08 -19.59 -19.12
N LEU A 338 -6.73 -18.52 -18.67
CA LEU A 338 -6.51 -17.17 -19.14
C LEU A 338 -5.33 -16.59 -18.37
N LEU A 339 -4.28 -16.21 -19.10
CA LEU A 339 -3.11 -15.54 -18.56
C LEU A 339 -3.10 -14.11 -19.07
N VAL A 340 -2.86 -13.16 -18.16
CA VAL A 340 -2.79 -11.73 -18.49
C VAL A 340 -1.52 -11.20 -17.85
N ASP A 341 -0.56 -10.76 -18.65
CA ASP A 341 0.61 -10.04 -18.13
C ASP A 341 0.46 -8.55 -18.42
N TYR A 342 0.73 -7.71 -17.42
CA TYR A 342 0.98 -6.29 -17.62
C TYR A 342 2.46 -6.03 -17.41
N TRP A 343 3.10 -5.48 -18.43
CA TRP A 343 4.47 -4.98 -18.35
C TRP A 343 4.37 -3.46 -18.25
N ALA A 344 4.66 -2.90 -17.08
CA ALA A 344 4.60 -1.46 -16.83
C ALA A 344 6.03 -0.90 -16.76
N GLU A 345 6.30 0.14 -17.53
CA GLU A 345 7.59 0.83 -17.48
C GLU A 345 7.68 1.65 -16.21
N ALA A 346 8.71 1.39 -15.41
CA ALA A 346 8.94 2.16 -14.19
C ALA A 346 9.33 3.60 -14.56
N PRO A 347 8.93 4.60 -13.75
CA PRO A 347 9.41 5.97 -13.89
C PRO A 347 10.94 6.03 -13.94
N GLY A 348 11.50 6.78 -14.88
CA GLY A 348 12.95 6.80 -15.17
C GLY A 348 13.43 5.72 -16.15
N GLY A 349 12.54 4.80 -16.57
CA GLY A 349 12.75 3.86 -17.68
C GLY A 349 13.77 2.75 -17.43
N GLN A 350 14.39 2.69 -16.26
CA GLN A 350 15.47 1.74 -15.94
C GLN A 350 14.95 0.33 -15.63
N ALA A 351 13.70 0.25 -15.19
CA ALA A 351 13.09 -0.99 -14.76
C ALA A 351 11.72 -1.20 -15.40
N VAL A 352 11.26 -2.44 -15.38
CA VAL A 352 9.91 -2.83 -15.80
C VAL A 352 9.30 -3.72 -14.73
N ALA A 353 8.12 -3.34 -14.25
CA ALA A 353 7.31 -4.18 -13.39
C ALA A 353 6.43 -5.10 -14.25
N ARG A 354 6.32 -6.37 -13.87
CA ARG A 354 5.40 -7.32 -14.50
C ARG A 354 4.38 -7.83 -13.49
N LEU A 355 3.10 -7.56 -13.73
CA LEU A 355 2.01 -8.22 -13.03
C LEU A 355 1.51 -9.39 -13.87
N ALA A 356 1.79 -10.61 -13.42
CA ALA A 356 1.39 -11.84 -14.09
C ALA A 356 0.13 -12.43 -13.45
N PHE A 357 -0.99 -12.34 -14.15
CA PHE A 357 -2.27 -12.87 -13.70
C PHE A 357 -2.54 -14.25 -14.31
N SER A 358 -3.17 -15.12 -13.53
CA SER A 358 -3.69 -16.40 -14.00
C SER A 358 -5.09 -16.68 -13.45
N THR A 359 -5.97 -17.19 -14.32
CA THR A 359 -7.34 -17.58 -13.92
C THR A 359 -7.89 -18.69 -14.80
N PRO A 360 -8.66 -19.65 -14.26
CA PRO A 360 -9.37 -20.65 -15.06
C PRO A 360 -10.61 -20.10 -15.77
N HIS A 361 -11.00 -18.83 -15.53
CA HIS A 361 -12.26 -18.24 -15.99
C HIS A 361 -12.22 -17.73 -17.44
N VAL A 362 -11.90 -18.61 -18.39
CA VAL A 362 -11.72 -18.27 -19.82
C VAL A 362 -13.01 -17.73 -20.45
N GLU A 363 -14.16 -18.27 -20.06
CA GLU A 363 -15.49 -17.86 -20.54
C GLU A 363 -15.88 -16.46 -20.04
N MET A 364 -15.27 -16.00 -18.95
CA MET A 364 -15.49 -14.66 -18.36
C MET A 364 -14.37 -13.68 -18.74
N ARG A 365 -13.64 -13.93 -19.84
CA ARG A 365 -12.47 -13.15 -20.27
C ARG A 365 -12.62 -11.65 -20.06
N ASP A 366 -13.64 -11.03 -20.63
CA ASP A 366 -13.74 -9.56 -20.61
C ASP A 366 -14.00 -9.00 -19.20
N ARG A 367 -14.71 -9.74 -18.34
CA ARG A 367 -14.87 -9.38 -16.93
C ARG A 367 -13.57 -9.53 -16.15
N MET A 368 -12.82 -10.59 -16.42
CA MET A 368 -11.50 -10.81 -15.80
C MET A 368 -10.51 -9.74 -16.24
N LEU A 369 -10.50 -9.36 -17.53
CA LEU A 369 -9.67 -8.25 -18.03
C LEU A 369 -10.02 -6.92 -17.34
N GLY A 370 -11.32 -6.63 -17.16
CA GLY A 370 -11.73 -5.44 -16.42
C GLY A 370 -11.28 -5.45 -14.96
N LEU A 371 -11.28 -6.61 -14.30
CA LEU A 371 -10.76 -6.76 -12.94
C LEU A 371 -9.24 -6.60 -12.89
N THR A 372 -8.49 -7.23 -13.80
CA THR A 372 -7.03 -7.12 -13.82
C THR A 372 -6.56 -5.71 -14.20
N ASP A 373 -7.29 -5.02 -15.08
CA ASP A 373 -7.05 -3.61 -15.40
C ASP A 373 -7.21 -2.74 -14.14
N LYS A 374 -8.27 -2.96 -13.35
CA LYS A 374 -8.47 -2.25 -12.08
C LYS A 374 -7.35 -2.52 -11.07
N VAL A 375 -6.88 -3.76 -10.96
CA VAL A 375 -5.75 -4.10 -10.08
C VAL A 375 -4.49 -3.35 -10.51
N LEU A 376 -4.20 -3.29 -11.82
CA LEU A 376 -3.09 -2.47 -12.31
C LEU A 376 -3.26 -0.99 -11.94
N PHE A 377 -4.45 -0.42 -12.15
CA PHE A 377 -4.69 1.00 -11.88
C PHE A 377 -4.74 1.38 -10.39
N ALA A 378 -4.89 0.40 -9.51
CA ALA A 378 -4.76 0.58 -8.08
C ALA A 378 -3.29 0.55 -7.60
N THR A 379 -2.34 0.12 -8.43
CA THR A 379 -0.92 0.09 -8.05
C THR A 379 -0.30 1.48 -7.92
N GLU A 380 0.71 1.59 -7.07
CA GLU A 380 1.46 2.82 -6.86
C GLU A 380 2.96 2.57 -7.03
N TRP A 381 3.65 3.49 -7.71
CA TRP A 381 5.10 3.43 -7.84
C TRP A 381 5.77 3.85 -6.54
N ILE A 382 6.73 3.06 -6.08
CA ILE A 382 7.66 3.47 -5.05
C ILE A 382 8.78 4.22 -5.76
N LEU A 383 8.92 5.51 -5.44
CA LEU A 383 9.87 6.41 -6.08
C LEU A 383 11.00 6.75 -5.12
N ALA A 384 12.23 6.82 -5.63
CA ALA A 384 13.39 7.26 -4.87
C ALA A 384 14.32 8.11 -5.74
N SER A 385 15.01 9.07 -5.12
CA SER A 385 16.03 9.87 -5.80
C SER A 385 17.37 9.10 -5.89
N PRO A 386 18.24 9.43 -6.86
CA PRO A 386 19.54 8.77 -7.02
C PRO A 386 20.49 9.02 -5.85
N GLU A 387 20.35 10.14 -5.15
CA GLU A 387 21.16 10.48 -3.96
C GLU A 387 20.85 9.53 -2.79
N VAL A 388 19.57 9.26 -2.55
CA VAL A 388 19.12 8.29 -1.52
C VAL A 388 19.61 6.87 -1.84
N LEU A 389 19.66 6.48 -3.11
CA LEU A 389 20.12 5.15 -3.52
C LEU A 389 21.65 4.98 -3.46
N ALA A 390 22.41 6.07 -3.51
CA ALA A 390 23.87 6.03 -3.37
C ALA A 390 24.29 5.75 -1.91
N ASP A 391 23.58 6.32 -0.94
CA ASP A 391 23.87 6.14 0.49
C ASP A 391 23.54 4.75 1.02
N VAL A 392 22.63 4.01 0.37
CA VAL A 392 22.23 2.64 0.75
C VAL A 392 23.21 1.57 0.24
N THR A 393 24.02 1.90 -0.76
CA THR A 393 24.96 0.95 -1.39
C THR A 393 26.42 1.16 -1.00
N ALA A 394 26.71 2.18 -0.18
CA ALA A 394 28.03 2.50 0.38
C ALA A 394 28.18 1.92 1.80
#